data_AF-A0A2S8VQN1-F1
#
_entry.id   AF-A0A2S8VQN1-F1
#
_cell.length_a   1.000
_cell.length_b   1.000
_cell.length_c   1.000
_cell.angle_alpha   90.00
_cell.angle_beta   90.00
_cell.angle_gamma   90.00
#
_symmetry.space_group_name_H-M   'P 1'
#
loop_
_entity.id
_entity.type
_entity.pdbx_description
1 polymer ?
#
loop_
_entity_poly.entity_id
_entity_poly.type
_entity_poly.pdbx_seq_one_letter_code
_entity_poly.pdbx_strand_id
1 'polypeptide(L)'
;MWLFLKRFPDADMYESVCMLFGNKFGKLLGFAYVFYFTLIGMTVMLNACNVIKVWILQATPWSAILMLFTIACCYVAYNTFKVIVRFYVMASILIIPMALLIALGLSRADFSYIFPITEAGWWNIIQASKETITAMYGFEIILIAFPKVNGSSVAKLKAISIANGFVTLFYTFTVWICFIVFSPKQIELIPEPVAYLLRSLHIGIIDRTDLLFIPIWMITVAASIASYYCAASIGVGHIFNLANHKKAVPIIGIIAFSVALFIDTPEELKVISTFTDKFTYIFIVVLPLLFLLYSVIRNKKGEQYVHKKS
;
A
#
# COMPACT_ATOMS: atom_id res chain seq x y z
N MET A 1 -8.16 -12.86 6.86
CA MET A 1 -8.75 -12.26 5.64
C MET A 1 -9.22 -13.29 4.61
N TRP A 2 -8.35 -14.14 4.06
CA TRP A 2 -8.75 -15.15 3.05
C TRP A 2 -9.90 -16.06 3.49
N LEU A 3 -9.87 -16.58 4.72
CA LEU A 3 -10.95 -17.43 5.26
C LEU A 3 -12.31 -16.72 5.27
N PHE A 4 -12.33 -15.42 5.50
CA PHE A 4 -13.56 -14.61 5.44
C PHE A 4 -14.05 -14.50 4.00
N LEU A 5 -13.18 -14.09 3.08
CA LEU A 5 -13.51 -13.93 1.66
C LEU A 5 -13.94 -15.25 1.00
N LYS A 6 -13.37 -16.38 1.43
CA LYS A 6 -13.79 -17.72 0.98
C LYS A 6 -15.27 -18.02 1.27
N ARG A 7 -15.87 -17.41 2.31
CA ARG A 7 -17.30 -17.58 2.62
C ARG A 7 -18.22 -16.72 1.74
N PHE A 8 -17.66 -15.73 1.07
CA PHE A 8 -18.35 -14.75 0.22
C PHE A 8 -17.61 -14.59 -1.12
N PRO A 9 -17.53 -15.67 -1.94
CA PRO A 9 -16.63 -15.72 -3.08
C PRO A 9 -16.94 -14.70 -4.20
N ASP A 10 -18.22 -14.35 -4.34
CA ASP A 10 -18.73 -13.46 -5.40
C ASP A 10 -19.01 -12.04 -4.92
N ALA A 11 -18.72 -11.74 -3.65
CA ALA A 11 -19.00 -10.45 -3.04
C ALA A 11 -17.70 -9.77 -2.61
N ASP A 12 -17.57 -8.48 -2.92
CA ASP A 12 -16.46 -7.70 -2.38
C ASP A 12 -16.69 -7.34 -0.91
N MET A 13 -15.74 -6.65 -0.29
CA MET A 13 -15.84 -6.29 1.12
C MET A 13 -17.09 -5.49 1.46
N TYR A 14 -17.50 -4.55 0.60
CA TYR A 14 -18.65 -3.69 0.84
C TYR A 14 -19.96 -4.48 0.75
N GLU A 15 -20.04 -5.39 -0.22
CA GLU A 15 -21.15 -6.31 -0.36
C GLU A 15 -21.22 -7.32 0.79
N SER A 16 -20.07 -7.87 1.18
CA SER A 16 -19.97 -8.87 2.23
C SER A 16 -20.43 -8.34 3.59
N VAL A 17 -20.07 -7.09 3.96
CA VAL A 17 -20.56 -6.48 5.20
C VAL A 17 -22.07 -6.20 5.17
N CYS A 18 -22.61 -5.81 4.01
CA CYS A 18 -24.06 -5.67 3.81
C CYS A 18 -24.82 -7.00 3.91
N MET A 19 -24.27 -8.09 3.38
CA MET A 19 -24.83 -9.42 3.55
C MET A 19 -24.80 -9.86 5.02
N LEU A 20 -23.71 -9.59 5.73
CA LEU A 20 -23.56 -9.98 7.14
C LEU A 20 -24.48 -9.22 8.09
N PHE A 21 -24.55 -7.90 7.97
CA PHE A 21 -25.20 -7.04 8.96
C PHE A 21 -26.47 -6.33 8.46
N GLY A 22 -26.86 -6.58 7.20
CA GLY A 22 -27.97 -5.89 6.55
C GLY A 22 -27.55 -4.53 5.99
N ASN A 23 -28.42 -3.92 5.18
CA ASN A 23 -28.07 -2.76 4.37
C ASN A 23 -27.69 -1.51 5.19
N LYS A 24 -28.38 -1.24 6.32
CA LYS A 24 -28.12 -0.05 7.14
C LYS A 24 -26.74 -0.12 7.82
N PHE A 25 -26.49 -1.17 8.60
CA PHE A 25 -25.23 -1.32 9.33
C PHE A 25 -24.07 -1.70 8.40
N GLY A 26 -24.33 -2.48 7.35
CA GLY A 26 -23.34 -2.78 6.32
C GLY A 26 -22.84 -1.54 5.60
N LYS A 27 -23.71 -0.57 5.25
CA LYS A 27 -23.29 0.70 4.67
C LYS A 27 -22.46 1.56 5.63
N LEU A 28 -22.77 1.54 6.94
CA LEU A 28 -21.97 2.23 7.94
C LEU A 28 -20.55 1.64 8.02
N LEU A 29 -20.42 0.32 8.08
CA LEU A 29 -19.12 -0.36 8.02
C LEU A 29 -18.41 -0.12 6.69
N GLY A 30 -19.15 -0.11 5.58
CA GLY A 30 -18.63 0.23 4.26
C GLY A 30 -18.04 1.63 4.24
N PHE A 31 -18.71 2.62 4.85
CA PHE A 31 -18.20 3.98 4.96
C PHE A 31 -16.89 4.04 5.76
N ALA A 32 -16.77 3.24 6.83
CA ALA A 32 -15.53 3.12 7.57
C ALA A 32 -14.38 2.56 6.69
N TYR A 33 -14.65 1.58 5.82
CA TYR A 33 -13.66 1.08 4.85
C TYR A 33 -13.31 2.10 3.77
N VAL A 34 -14.26 2.91 3.31
CA VAL A 34 -13.99 4.04 2.39
C VAL A 34 -13.01 5.01 3.04
N PHE A 35 -13.30 5.45 4.27
CA PHE A 35 -12.42 6.33 5.03
C PHE A 35 -11.02 5.72 5.19
N TYR A 36 -10.95 4.45 5.56
CA TYR A 36 -9.69 3.73 5.72
C TYR A 36 -8.85 3.68 4.44
N PHE A 37 -9.44 3.30 3.29
CA PHE A 37 -8.71 3.27 2.03
C PHE A 37 -8.29 4.67 1.57
N THR A 38 -9.10 5.71 1.80
CA THR A 38 -8.71 7.10 1.54
C THR A 38 -7.53 7.53 2.42
N LEU A 39 -7.55 7.20 3.72
CA LEU A 39 -6.49 7.51 4.67
C LEU A 39 -5.15 6.85 4.28
N ILE A 40 -5.17 5.57 3.89
CA ILE A 40 -3.95 4.89 3.41
C ILE A 40 -3.44 5.52 2.13
N GLY A 41 -4.31 5.73 1.14
CA GLY A 41 -3.91 6.34 -0.13
C GLY A 41 -3.28 7.72 0.08
N MET A 42 -3.85 8.54 0.95
CA MET A 42 -3.31 9.85 1.33
C MET A 42 -1.96 9.74 2.06
N THR A 43 -1.82 8.80 3.00
CA THR A 43 -0.58 8.60 3.76
C THR A 43 0.57 8.14 2.86
N VAL A 44 0.31 7.22 1.94
CA VAL A 44 1.30 6.78 0.95
C VAL A 44 1.67 7.94 0.01
N MET A 45 0.68 8.73 -0.41
CA MET A 45 0.91 9.93 -1.23
C MET A 45 1.79 10.97 -0.53
N LEU A 46 1.52 11.26 0.74
CA LEU A 46 2.27 12.20 1.57
C LEU A 46 3.74 11.79 1.70
N ASN A 47 4.00 10.53 2.06
CA ASN A 47 5.37 9.99 2.15
C ASN A 47 6.09 10.04 0.79
N ALA A 48 5.41 9.69 -0.29
CA ALA A 48 5.97 9.75 -1.64
C ALA A 48 6.33 11.19 -2.05
N CYS A 49 5.40 12.13 -1.84
CA CYS A 49 5.62 13.55 -2.17
C CYS A 49 6.76 14.14 -1.34
N ASN A 50 6.93 13.74 -0.09
CA ASN A 50 8.04 14.15 0.75
C ASN A 50 9.39 13.69 0.15
N VAL A 51 9.51 12.42 -0.23
CA VAL A 51 10.73 11.92 -0.91
C VAL A 51 11.00 12.71 -2.19
N ILE A 52 9.98 12.97 -3.02
CA ILE A 52 10.15 13.73 -4.27
C ILE A 52 10.61 15.16 -3.98
N LYS A 53 10.00 15.83 -3.00
CA LYS A 53 10.33 17.19 -2.58
C LYS A 53 11.78 17.29 -2.10
N VAL A 54 12.23 16.34 -1.27
CA VAL A 54 13.58 16.33 -0.71
C VAL A 54 14.65 16.01 -1.76
N TRP A 55 14.38 15.09 -2.68
CA TRP A 55 15.41 14.51 -3.56
C TRP A 55 15.44 15.07 -4.99
N ILE A 56 14.30 15.54 -5.51
CA ILE A 56 14.15 15.98 -6.90
C ILE A 56 13.65 17.43 -6.97
N LEU A 57 12.50 17.73 -6.37
CA LEU A 57 11.74 18.97 -6.59
C LEU A 57 11.86 19.95 -5.42
N GLN A 58 13.09 20.21 -4.98
CA GLN A 58 13.35 21.04 -3.78
C GLN A 58 12.79 22.46 -3.88
N ALA A 59 12.81 23.07 -5.07
CA ALA A 59 12.29 24.42 -5.29
C ALA A 59 10.76 24.49 -5.50
N THR A 60 10.09 23.35 -5.75
CA THR A 60 8.66 23.33 -6.11
C THR A 60 7.77 23.40 -4.87
N PRO A 61 6.73 24.28 -4.82
CA PRO A 61 5.82 24.34 -3.68
C PRO A 61 5.17 22.99 -3.33
N TRP A 62 4.98 22.72 -2.03
CA TRP A 62 4.37 21.47 -1.53
C TRP A 62 3.02 21.16 -2.18
N SER A 63 2.16 22.18 -2.25
CA SER A 63 0.83 22.09 -2.87
C SER A 63 0.87 21.68 -4.33
N ALA A 64 1.85 22.14 -5.11
CA ALA A 64 1.99 21.79 -6.52
C ALA A 64 2.39 20.31 -6.70
N ILE A 65 3.31 19.81 -5.86
CA ILE A 65 3.71 18.39 -5.89
C ILE A 65 2.51 17.51 -5.55
N LEU A 66 1.81 17.80 -4.45
CA LEU A 66 0.61 17.08 -4.04
C LEU A 66 -0.49 17.08 -5.11
N MET A 67 -0.72 18.23 -5.75
CA MET A 67 -1.74 18.37 -6.78
C MET A 67 -1.44 17.50 -7.99
N LEU A 68 -0.21 17.56 -8.52
CA LEU A 68 0.22 16.76 -9.66
C LEU A 68 0.14 15.26 -9.36
N PHE A 69 0.59 14.84 -8.17
CA PHE A 69 0.54 13.44 -7.76
C PHE A 69 -0.90 12.94 -7.60
N THR A 70 -1.77 13.76 -6.99
CA THR A 70 -3.20 13.45 -6.85
C THR A 70 -3.86 13.28 -8.22
N ILE A 71 -3.62 14.21 -9.15
CA ILE A 71 -4.17 14.15 -10.52
C ILE A 71 -3.73 12.87 -11.22
N ALA A 72 -2.42 12.54 -11.16
CA ALA A 72 -1.88 11.33 -11.77
C ALA A 72 -2.53 10.06 -11.19
N CYS A 73 -2.64 9.95 -9.86
CA CYS A 73 -3.24 8.79 -9.20
C CYS A 73 -4.75 8.69 -9.49
N CYS A 74 -5.47 9.81 -9.48
CA CYS A 74 -6.89 9.86 -9.83
C CYS A 74 -7.13 9.48 -11.29
N TYR A 75 -6.25 9.89 -12.21
CA TYR A 75 -6.35 9.49 -13.62
C TYR A 75 -6.28 7.97 -13.79
N VAL A 76 -5.35 7.30 -13.10
CA VAL A 76 -5.27 5.83 -13.11
C VAL A 76 -6.51 5.23 -12.45
N ALA A 77 -6.92 5.72 -11.27
CA ALA A 77 -8.07 5.20 -10.52
C ALA A 77 -9.42 5.40 -11.23
N TYR A 78 -9.54 6.41 -12.10
CA TYR A 78 -10.72 6.68 -12.92
C TYR A 78 -10.97 5.61 -13.99
N ASN A 79 -10.01 4.73 -14.24
CA ASN A 79 -10.18 3.64 -15.20
C ASN A 79 -10.94 2.45 -14.59
N THR A 80 -11.28 1.49 -15.45
CA THR A 80 -11.90 0.24 -14.97
C THR A 80 -10.87 -0.59 -14.22
N PHE A 81 -11.34 -1.44 -13.30
CA PHE A 81 -10.46 -2.32 -12.51
C PHE A 81 -9.51 -3.14 -13.42
N LYS A 82 -10.00 -3.62 -14.57
CA LYS A 82 -9.18 -4.36 -15.56
C LYS A 82 -8.03 -3.53 -16.14
N VAL A 83 -8.26 -2.25 -16.40
CA VAL A 83 -7.21 -1.33 -16.91
C VAL A 83 -6.17 -1.06 -15.82
N ILE A 84 -6.62 -0.85 -14.58
CA ILE A 84 -5.71 -0.67 -13.42
C ILE A 84 -4.83 -1.92 -13.27
N VAL A 85 -5.40 -3.12 -13.32
CA VAL A 85 -4.62 -4.37 -13.24
C VAL A 85 -3.59 -4.48 -14.36
N ARG A 86 -3.92 -4.08 -15.60
CA ARG A 86 -2.94 -4.07 -16.70
C ARG A 86 -1.78 -3.11 -16.44
N PHE A 87 -2.09 -1.92 -15.94
CA PHE A 87 -1.08 -0.94 -15.54
C PHE A 87 -0.18 -1.50 -14.42
N TYR A 88 -0.76 -2.22 -13.46
CA TYR A 88 -0.02 -2.88 -12.39
C TYR A 88 0.96 -3.93 -12.87
N VAL A 89 0.55 -4.78 -13.81
CA VAL A 89 1.44 -5.76 -14.40
C VAL A 89 2.63 -5.06 -15.07
N MET A 90 2.39 -3.97 -15.80
CA MET A 90 3.48 -3.17 -16.39
C MET A 90 4.37 -2.53 -15.32
N ALA A 91 3.79 -1.91 -14.28
CA ALA A 91 4.53 -1.29 -13.20
C ALA A 91 5.35 -2.32 -12.39
N SER A 92 4.88 -3.56 -12.23
CA SER A 92 5.60 -4.60 -11.50
C SER A 92 6.92 -5.02 -12.16
N ILE A 93 7.04 -4.87 -13.48
CA ILE A 93 8.29 -5.14 -14.22
C ILE A 93 9.40 -4.18 -13.77
N LEU A 94 9.03 -2.97 -13.31
CA LEU A 94 9.97 -1.96 -12.82
C LEU A 94 10.69 -2.36 -11.51
N ILE A 95 10.22 -3.40 -10.81
CA ILE A 95 10.92 -3.93 -9.63
C ILE A 95 12.29 -4.50 -10.03
N ILE A 96 12.44 -5.06 -11.23
CA ILE A 96 13.70 -5.63 -11.71
C ILE A 96 14.80 -4.57 -11.79
N PRO A 97 14.65 -3.46 -12.55
CA PRO A 97 15.66 -2.42 -12.58
C PRO A 97 15.87 -1.76 -11.21
N MET A 98 14.83 -1.63 -10.38
CA MET A 98 15.00 -1.15 -8.99
C MET A 98 15.93 -2.06 -8.17
N ALA A 99 15.72 -3.39 -8.24
CA ALA A 99 16.57 -4.37 -7.57
C ALA A 99 18.02 -4.31 -8.08
N LEU A 100 18.20 -4.18 -9.40
CA LEU A 100 19.53 -4.06 -10.00
C LEU A 100 20.26 -2.78 -9.55
N LEU A 101 19.57 -1.64 -9.51
CA LEU A 101 20.15 -0.38 -9.04
C LEU A 101 20.57 -0.47 -7.57
N ILE A 102 19.73 -1.07 -6.72
CA ILE A 102 20.08 -1.32 -5.31
C ILE A 102 21.28 -2.26 -5.21
N ALA A 103 21.34 -3.33 -6.03
CA ALA A 103 22.44 -4.29 -6.04
C ALA A 103 23.81 -3.67 -6.34
N LEU A 104 23.86 -2.53 -7.05
CA LEU A 104 25.11 -1.80 -7.29
C LEU A 104 25.77 -1.30 -6.00
N GLY A 105 24.99 -1.19 -4.91
CA GLY A 105 25.51 -0.95 -3.56
C GLY A 105 26.53 -1.97 -3.10
N LEU A 106 26.51 -3.20 -3.64
CA LEU A 106 27.51 -4.24 -3.34
C LEU A 106 28.95 -3.81 -3.63
N SER A 107 29.15 -2.85 -4.53
CA SER A 107 30.49 -2.28 -4.80
C SER A 107 31.12 -1.58 -3.59
N ARG A 108 30.32 -1.25 -2.57
CA ARG A 108 30.74 -0.57 -1.32
C ARG A 108 30.40 -1.37 -0.08
N ALA A 109 30.10 -2.66 -0.23
CA ALA A 109 29.68 -3.50 0.88
C ALA A 109 30.86 -3.82 1.80
N ASP A 110 30.66 -3.58 3.10
CA ASP A 110 31.41 -4.17 4.18
C ASP A 110 30.50 -5.15 4.94
N PHE A 111 30.73 -6.45 4.72
CA PHE A 111 29.95 -7.50 5.35
C PHE A 111 30.13 -7.57 6.87
N SER A 112 31.15 -6.91 7.44
CA SER A 112 31.33 -6.86 8.89
C SER A 112 30.26 -6.02 9.59
N TYR A 113 29.65 -5.04 8.91
CA TYR A 113 28.66 -4.13 9.50
C TYR A 113 27.35 -4.80 9.92
N ILE A 114 27.03 -5.99 9.39
CA ILE A 114 25.84 -6.74 9.81
C ILE A 114 26.02 -7.48 11.14
N PHE A 115 27.27 -7.62 11.60
CA PHE A 115 27.59 -8.34 12.82
C PHE A 115 27.79 -7.37 14.00
N PRO A 116 27.41 -7.78 15.23
CA PRO A 116 26.74 -9.04 15.57
C PRO A 116 25.24 -9.03 15.23
N ILE A 117 24.77 -10.13 14.61
CA ILE A 117 23.33 -10.32 14.37
C ILE A 117 22.66 -10.60 15.71
N THR A 118 21.48 -10.03 15.94
CA THR A 118 20.64 -10.23 17.14
C THR A 118 21.11 -9.58 18.45
N GLU A 119 22.01 -8.60 18.41
CA GLU A 119 22.45 -7.86 19.61
C GLU A 119 21.29 -7.28 20.43
N ALA A 120 20.27 -6.76 19.75
CA ALA A 120 19.07 -6.22 20.39
C ALA A 120 18.23 -7.29 21.12
N GLY A 121 18.44 -8.58 20.87
CA GLY A 121 17.65 -9.69 21.38
C GLY A 121 16.32 -9.90 20.63
N TRP A 122 15.85 -11.15 20.60
CA TRP A 122 14.67 -11.55 19.82
C TRP A 122 13.40 -10.78 20.17
N TRP A 123 13.20 -10.44 21.44
CA TRP A 123 12.01 -9.71 21.87
C TRP A 123 11.96 -8.30 21.25
N ASN A 124 13.06 -7.57 21.27
CA ASN A 124 13.14 -6.23 20.71
C ASN A 124 12.99 -6.27 19.18
N ILE A 125 13.56 -7.28 18.52
CA ILE A 125 13.38 -7.50 17.07
C ILE A 125 11.90 -7.70 16.73
N ILE A 126 11.19 -8.55 17.49
CA ILE A 126 9.75 -8.80 17.28
C ILE A 126 8.93 -7.52 17.53
N GLN A 127 9.26 -6.75 18.57
CA GLN A 127 8.57 -5.48 18.84
C GLN A 127 8.80 -4.47 17.71
N ALA A 128 10.04 -4.30 17.25
CA ALA A 128 10.40 -3.40 16.15
C ALA A 128 9.75 -3.82 14.82
N SER A 129 9.55 -5.12 14.58
CA SER A 129 8.88 -5.61 13.37
C SER A 129 7.47 -5.03 13.18
N LYS A 130 6.80 -4.59 14.25
CA LYS A 130 5.47 -3.95 14.15
C LYS A 130 5.52 -2.62 13.42
N GLU A 131 6.66 -1.92 13.46
CA GLU A 131 6.85 -0.65 12.76
C GLU A 131 7.00 -0.85 11.24
N THR A 132 7.18 -2.10 10.76
CA THR A 132 7.32 -2.40 9.33
C THR A 132 5.98 -2.60 8.60
N ILE A 133 4.85 -2.48 9.30
CA ILE A 133 3.53 -2.73 8.68
C ILE A 133 3.26 -1.80 7.50
N THR A 134 3.76 -0.56 7.53
CA THR A 134 3.63 0.41 6.44
C THR A 134 4.23 -0.12 5.14
N ALA A 135 5.35 -0.85 5.22
CA ALA A 135 5.97 -1.47 4.05
C ALA A 135 5.08 -2.60 3.49
N MET A 136 4.32 -3.27 4.34
CA MET A 136 3.40 -4.34 3.93
C MET A 136 2.04 -3.84 3.44
N TYR A 137 1.81 -2.53 3.34
CA TYR A 137 0.56 -2.01 2.78
C TYR A 137 0.35 -2.51 1.35
N GLY A 138 -0.87 -2.94 1.04
CA GLY A 138 -1.32 -3.27 -0.31
C GLY A 138 -1.94 -4.65 -0.43
N PHE A 139 -1.62 -5.59 0.45
CA PHE A 139 -2.23 -6.92 0.39
C PHE A 139 -3.72 -6.88 0.72
N GLU A 140 -4.18 -5.89 1.47
CA GLU A 140 -5.60 -5.67 1.81
C GLU A 140 -6.47 -5.35 0.60
N ILE A 141 -5.89 -4.96 -0.54
CA ILE A 141 -6.63 -4.80 -1.81
C ILE A 141 -7.32 -6.10 -2.23
N ILE A 142 -6.89 -7.25 -1.71
CA ILE A 142 -7.62 -8.51 -1.86
C ILE A 142 -9.09 -8.40 -1.43
N LEU A 143 -9.41 -7.58 -0.42
CA LEU A 143 -10.78 -7.34 0.05
C LEU A 143 -11.72 -6.86 -1.08
N ILE A 144 -11.15 -6.20 -2.08
CA ILE A 144 -11.86 -5.69 -3.25
C ILE A 144 -11.63 -6.56 -4.49
N ALA A 145 -10.43 -7.12 -4.63
CA ALA A 145 -10.02 -7.89 -5.81
C ALA A 145 -10.55 -9.32 -5.81
N PHE A 146 -10.87 -9.91 -4.64
CA PHE A 146 -11.20 -11.33 -4.51
C PHE A 146 -12.31 -11.82 -5.46
N PRO A 147 -13.48 -11.18 -5.58
CA PRO A 147 -14.53 -11.61 -6.51
C PRO A 147 -14.22 -11.23 -7.98
N LYS A 148 -13.24 -10.36 -8.22
CA LYS A 148 -12.92 -9.81 -9.56
C LYS A 148 -11.89 -10.64 -10.32
N VAL A 149 -11.39 -11.71 -9.72
CA VAL A 149 -10.32 -12.56 -10.25
C VAL A 149 -10.83 -14.00 -10.42
N ASN A 150 -10.46 -14.63 -11.52
CA ASN A 150 -10.78 -16.03 -11.81
C ASN A 150 -9.93 -17.00 -10.99
N GLY A 151 -10.39 -18.24 -10.87
CA GLY A 151 -9.66 -19.33 -10.22
C GLY A 151 -10.25 -19.73 -8.86
N SER A 152 -9.84 -20.90 -8.37
CA SER A 152 -10.33 -21.43 -7.09
C SER A 152 -9.85 -20.57 -5.91
N SER A 153 -10.59 -20.61 -4.79
CA SER A 153 -10.19 -19.92 -3.55
C SER A 153 -8.76 -20.26 -3.12
N VAL A 154 -8.31 -21.50 -3.35
CA VAL A 154 -6.95 -21.95 -3.02
C VAL A 154 -5.92 -21.38 -4.00
N ALA A 155 -6.24 -21.33 -5.30
CA ALA A 155 -5.37 -20.71 -6.29
C ALA A 155 -5.15 -19.21 -6.02
N LYS A 156 -6.23 -18.51 -5.62
CA LYS A 156 -6.15 -17.10 -5.17
C LYS A 156 -5.19 -16.96 -3.99
N LEU A 157 -5.37 -17.77 -2.93
CA LEU A 157 -4.48 -17.75 -1.75
C LEU A 157 -3.01 -17.98 -2.15
N LYS A 158 -2.75 -18.98 -2.99
CA LYS A 158 -1.40 -19.29 -3.46
C LYS A 158 -0.76 -18.08 -4.16
N ALA A 159 -1.49 -17.44 -5.07
CA ALA A 159 -0.99 -16.26 -5.79
C ALA A 159 -0.64 -15.11 -4.83
N ILE A 160 -1.49 -14.84 -3.84
CA ILE A 160 -1.27 -13.78 -2.85
C ILE A 160 -0.09 -14.10 -1.92
N SER A 161 0.03 -15.35 -1.48
CA SER A 161 1.16 -15.78 -0.64
C SER A 161 2.48 -15.68 -1.39
N ILE A 162 2.52 -16.05 -2.67
CA ILE A 162 3.71 -15.90 -3.52
C ILE A 162 4.07 -14.42 -3.69
N ALA A 163 3.06 -13.56 -3.98
CA ALA A 163 3.28 -12.13 -4.13
C ALA A 163 3.85 -11.49 -2.86
N ASN A 164 3.27 -11.79 -1.69
CA ASN A 164 3.79 -11.28 -0.41
C ASN A 164 5.18 -11.83 -0.10
N GLY A 165 5.43 -13.13 -0.33
CA GLY A 165 6.76 -13.72 -0.14
C GLY A 165 7.82 -13.06 -1.02
N PHE A 166 7.49 -12.75 -2.27
CA PHE A 166 8.37 -12.01 -3.17
C PHE A 166 8.67 -10.59 -2.67
N VAL A 167 7.64 -9.84 -2.24
CA VAL A 167 7.81 -8.49 -1.67
C VAL A 167 8.65 -8.52 -0.40
N THR A 168 8.40 -9.46 0.52
CA THR A 168 9.20 -9.64 1.74
C THR A 168 10.67 -9.94 1.40
N LEU A 169 10.93 -10.77 0.39
CA LEU A 169 12.29 -11.06 -0.06
C LEU A 169 12.97 -9.82 -0.66
N PHE A 170 12.25 -9.06 -1.50
CA PHE A 170 12.76 -7.82 -2.08
C PHE A 170 13.10 -6.75 -1.03
N TYR A 171 12.26 -6.60 0.00
CA TYR A 171 12.55 -5.67 1.10
C TYR A 171 13.67 -6.16 1.99
N THR A 172 13.71 -7.46 2.31
CA THR A 172 14.84 -8.05 3.04
C THR A 172 16.14 -7.81 2.28
N PHE A 173 16.15 -8.03 0.96
CA PHE A 173 17.28 -7.72 0.10
C PHE A 173 17.67 -6.24 0.20
N THR A 174 16.70 -5.32 0.12
CA THR A 174 16.95 -3.88 0.19
C THR A 174 17.56 -3.46 1.52
N VAL A 175 17.00 -3.93 2.65
CA VAL A 175 17.51 -3.66 4.00
C VAL A 175 18.91 -4.24 4.16
N TRP A 176 19.12 -5.47 3.70
CA TRP A 176 20.40 -6.15 3.77
C TRP A 176 21.50 -5.37 3.04
N ILE A 177 21.23 -4.90 1.81
CA ILE A 177 22.16 -4.05 1.06
C ILE A 177 22.46 -2.75 1.82
N CYS A 178 21.44 -2.09 2.39
CA CYS A 178 21.68 -0.85 3.14
C CYS A 178 22.57 -1.08 4.38
N PHE A 179 22.37 -2.18 5.10
CA PHE A 179 23.12 -2.50 6.32
C PHE A 179 24.57 -2.89 6.05
N ILE A 180 24.87 -3.51 4.92
CA ILE A 180 26.27 -3.82 4.56
C ILE A 180 26.98 -2.61 3.93
N VAL A 181 26.27 -1.57 3.48
CA VAL A 181 26.92 -0.36 2.91
C VAL A 181 27.11 0.75 3.94
N PHE A 182 26.11 0.98 4.81
CA PHE A 182 26.19 1.99 5.83
C PHE A 182 26.60 1.39 7.17
N SER A 183 27.58 2.01 7.84
CA SER A 183 27.95 1.58 9.18
C SER A 183 26.77 1.72 10.18
N PRO A 184 26.75 0.96 11.28
CA PRO A 184 25.65 1.02 12.26
C PRO A 184 25.35 2.43 12.80
N LYS A 185 26.38 3.27 12.98
CA LYS A 185 26.20 4.67 13.40
C LYS A 185 25.67 5.59 12.30
N GLN A 186 25.98 5.28 11.03
CA GLN A 186 25.50 6.06 9.89
C GLN A 186 24.03 5.77 9.60
N ILE A 187 23.61 4.49 9.62
CA ILE A 187 22.25 4.12 9.23
C ILE A 187 21.19 4.76 10.16
N GLU A 188 21.51 4.98 11.43
CA GLU A 188 20.64 5.68 12.39
C GLU A 188 20.37 7.15 12.03
N LEU A 189 21.27 7.78 11.26
CA LEU A 189 21.19 9.19 10.87
C LEU A 189 20.63 9.37 9.46
N ILE A 190 20.38 8.28 8.73
CA ILE A 190 19.98 8.32 7.32
C ILE A 190 18.46 8.07 7.22
N PRO A 191 17.65 9.10 6.91
CA PRO A 191 16.20 8.95 6.85
C PRO A 191 15.74 8.12 5.64
N GLU A 192 16.44 8.21 4.50
CA GLU A 192 16.07 7.53 3.24
C GLU A 192 17.24 6.68 2.70
N PRO A 193 17.56 5.53 3.32
CA PRO A 193 18.79 4.78 3.04
C PRO A 193 19.03 4.45 1.57
N VAL A 194 17.98 4.04 0.84
CA VAL A 194 18.10 3.69 -0.58
C VAL A 194 18.45 4.91 -1.43
N ALA A 195 17.85 6.07 -1.16
CA ALA A 195 18.15 7.28 -1.92
C ALA A 195 19.58 7.78 -1.66
N TYR A 196 20.04 7.73 -0.40
CA TYR A 196 21.44 8.02 -0.04
C TYR A 196 22.42 7.03 -0.67
N LEU A 197 22.08 5.73 -0.67
CA LEU A 197 22.90 4.69 -1.27
C LEU A 197 23.15 5.01 -2.74
N LEU A 198 22.07 5.23 -3.48
CA LEU A 198 22.13 5.47 -4.91
C LEU A 198 22.78 6.81 -5.26
N ARG A 199 22.53 7.87 -4.48
CA ARG A 199 23.23 9.15 -4.65
C ARG A 199 24.74 9.00 -4.45
N SER A 200 25.16 8.09 -3.57
CA SER A 200 26.58 7.87 -3.31
C SER A 200 27.29 7.17 -4.48
N LEU A 201 26.57 6.41 -5.32
CA LEU A 201 27.14 5.62 -6.42
C LEU A 201 27.36 6.47 -7.67
N HIS A 202 28.60 6.44 -8.18
CA HIS A 202 28.98 7.03 -9.47
C HIS A 202 29.08 5.94 -10.53
N ILE A 203 28.18 5.94 -11.52
CA ILE A 203 28.14 4.93 -12.58
C ILE A 203 28.55 5.60 -13.90
N GLY A 204 29.86 5.68 -14.16
CA GLY A 204 30.39 6.24 -15.41
C GLY A 204 29.89 7.66 -15.67
N ILE A 205 29.02 7.83 -16.66
CA ILE A 205 28.46 9.12 -17.09
C ILE A 205 27.28 9.59 -16.19
N ILE A 206 26.70 8.70 -15.39
CA ILE A 206 25.58 9.03 -14.50
C ILE A 206 26.13 9.36 -13.10
N ASP A 207 26.21 10.65 -12.80
CA ASP A 207 26.63 11.17 -11.50
C ASP A 207 25.54 11.11 -10.43
N ARG A 208 24.27 10.92 -10.82
CA ARG A 208 23.12 10.91 -9.92
C ARG A 208 22.18 9.72 -10.18
N THR A 209 22.61 8.53 -9.73
CA THR A 209 21.83 7.29 -9.85
C THR A 209 20.47 7.37 -9.14
N ASP A 210 20.36 8.20 -8.08
CA ASP A 210 19.10 8.48 -7.39
C ASP A 210 18.03 9.08 -8.32
N LEU A 211 18.43 9.86 -9.34
CA LEU A 211 17.51 10.44 -10.32
C LEU A 211 16.95 9.42 -11.32
N LEU A 212 17.54 8.22 -11.43
CA LEU A 212 16.96 7.12 -12.21
C LEU A 212 15.99 6.31 -11.36
N PHE A 213 16.36 6.02 -10.11
CA PHE A 213 15.57 5.17 -9.24
C PHE A 213 14.27 5.83 -8.79
N ILE A 214 14.32 7.08 -8.31
CA ILE A 214 13.15 7.73 -7.71
C ILE A 214 12.00 7.83 -8.73
N PRO A 215 12.19 8.21 -10.01
CA PRO A 215 11.11 8.18 -10.99
C PRO A 215 10.52 6.80 -11.26
N ILE A 216 11.37 5.76 -11.31
CA ILE A 216 10.89 4.38 -11.48
C ILE A 216 10.04 3.96 -10.28
N TRP A 217 10.51 4.27 -9.06
CA TRP A 217 9.79 4.03 -7.82
C TRP A 217 8.48 4.83 -7.74
N MET A 218 8.46 6.09 -8.19
CA MET A 218 7.25 6.93 -8.21
C MET A 218 6.12 6.28 -9.00
N ILE A 219 6.42 5.59 -10.11
CA ILE A 219 5.40 4.90 -10.93
C ILE A 219 4.73 3.78 -10.12
N THR A 220 5.52 2.99 -9.37
CA THR A 220 4.98 1.89 -8.57
C THR A 220 4.15 2.42 -7.39
N VAL A 221 4.57 3.51 -6.78
CA VAL A 221 3.83 4.17 -5.70
C VAL A 221 2.53 4.81 -6.20
N ALA A 222 2.56 5.50 -7.34
CA ALA A 222 1.37 6.06 -7.96
C ALA A 222 0.34 4.97 -8.30
N ALA A 223 0.81 3.79 -8.75
CA ALA A 223 -0.04 2.63 -8.94
C ALA A 223 -0.73 2.27 -7.62
N SER A 224 0.03 2.11 -6.51
CA SER A 224 -0.50 1.77 -5.18
C SER A 224 -1.58 2.74 -4.70
N ILE A 225 -1.31 4.05 -4.76
CA ILE A 225 -2.28 5.10 -4.38
C ILE A 225 -3.55 5.00 -5.23
N ALA A 226 -3.41 4.78 -6.54
CA ALA A 226 -4.55 4.61 -7.43
C ALA A 226 -5.44 3.41 -7.05
N SER A 227 -4.86 2.31 -6.54
CA SER A 227 -5.67 1.18 -6.05
C SER A 227 -6.46 1.52 -4.79
N TYR A 228 -5.87 2.28 -3.87
CA TYR A 228 -6.59 2.73 -2.68
C TYR A 228 -7.73 3.68 -3.05
N TYR A 229 -7.49 4.63 -3.95
CA TYR A 229 -8.55 5.52 -4.45
C TYR A 229 -9.62 4.76 -5.22
N CYS A 230 -9.24 3.75 -6.01
CA CYS A 230 -10.19 2.85 -6.66
C CYS A 230 -11.03 2.09 -5.63
N ALA A 231 -10.40 1.47 -4.62
CA ALA A 231 -11.07 0.74 -3.55
C ALA A 231 -12.06 1.61 -2.78
N ALA A 232 -11.66 2.84 -2.42
CA ALA A 232 -12.55 3.82 -1.78
C ALA A 232 -13.72 4.22 -2.70
N SER A 233 -13.44 4.50 -3.99
CA SER A 233 -14.47 4.90 -4.96
C SER A 233 -15.52 3.81 -5.23
N ILE A 234 -15.12 2.53 -5.20
CA ILE A 234 -16.02 1.38 -5.30
C ILE A 234 -16.97 1.36 -4.09
N GLY A 235 -16.43 1.62 -2.89
CA GLY A 235 -17.24 1.71 -1.68
C GLY A 235 -18.26 2.83 -1.72
N VAL A 236 -17.85 4.03 -2.16
CA VAL A 236 -18.79 5.15 -2.38
C VAL A 236 -19.88 4.76 -3.39
N GLY A 237 -19.49 4.10 -4.49
CA GLY A 237 -20.43 3.59 -5.48
C GLY A 237 -21.46 2.64 -4.88
N HIS A 238 -21.02 1.70 -4.03
CA HIS A 238 -21.89 0.76 -3.33
C HIS A 238 -22.82 1.46 -2.32
N ILE A 239 -22.31 2.40 -1.53
CA ILE A 239 -23.08 3.09 -0.49
C ILE A 239 -24.17 3.99 -1.08
N PHE A 240 -23.85 4.74 -2.13
CA PHE A 240 -24.77 5.69 -2.78
C PHE A 240 -25.49 5.11 -4.00
N ASN A 241 -25.34 3.80 -4.27
CA ASN A 241 -25.92 3.11 -5.42
C ASN A 241 -25.59 3.81 -6.77
N LEU A 242 -24.35 4.28 -6.92
CA LEU A 242 -23.92 4.91 -8.16
C LEU A 242 -23.73 3.85 -9.24
N ALA A 243 -24.19 4.15 -10.46
CA ALA A 243 -24.00 3.25 -11.60
C ALA A 243 -22.51 3.01 -11.96
N ASN A 244 -21.61 3.91 -11.53
CA ASN A 244 -20.19 3.80 -11.83
C ASN A 244 -19.32 4.44 -10.74
N HIS A 245 -18.33 3.71 -10.23
CA HIS A 245 -17.37 4.18 -9.21
C HIS A 245 -16.55 5.38 -9.69
N LYS A 246 -16.36 5.53 -11.01
CA LYS A 246 -15.56 6.60 -11.62
C LYS A 246 -15.95 8.00 -11.15
N LYS A 247 -17.24 8.25 -10.91
CA LYS A 247 -17.74 9.55 -10.43
C LYS A 247 -17.26 9.89 -9.01
N ALA A 248 -16.94 8.88 -8.21
CA ALA A 248 -16.45 9.07 -6.85
C ALA A 248 -14.93 9.31 -6.79
N VAL A 249 -14.16 8.93 -7.82
CA VAL A 249 -12.69 9.05 -7.82
C VAL A 249 -12.22 10.51 -7.62
N PRO A 250 -12.76 11.53 -8.32
CA PRO A 250 -12.35 12.91 -8.09
C PRO A 250 -12.69 13.39 -6.67
N ILE A 251 -13.81 12.94 -6.10
CA ILE A 251 -14.23 13.30 -4.74
C ILE A 251 -13.22 12.75 -3.72
N ILE A 252 -12.83 11.48 -3.85
CA ILE A 252 -11.80 10.87 -3.00
C ILE A 252 -10.47 11.61 -3.13
N GLY A 253 -10.06 11.92 -4.36
CA GLY A 253 -8.83 12.67 -4.62
C GLY A 253 -8.83 14.07 -4.01
N ILE A 254 -9.93 14.81 -4.16
CA ILE A 254 -10.08 16.15 -3.58
C ILE A 254 -10.02 16.08 -2.05
N ILE A 255 -10.73 15.14 -1.42
CA ILE A 255 -10.69 14.98 0.04
C ILE A 255 -9.27 14.67 0.52
N ALA A 256 -8.59 13.70 -0.11
CA ALA A 256 -7.23 13.34 0.24
C ALA A 256 -6.25 14.51 0.05
N PHE A 257 -6.36 15.24 -1.07
CA PHE A 257 -5.55 16.43 -1.35
C PHE A 257 -5.79 17.54 -0.34
N SER A 258 -7.05 17.87 -0.06
CA SER A 258 -7.42 18.94 0.87
C SER A 258 -6.89 18.70 2.27
N VAL A 259 -6.93 17.45 2.77
CA VAL A 259 -6.34 17.11 4.07
C VAL A 259 -4.81 17.12 4.00
N ALA A 260 -4.22 16.59 2.92
CA ALA A 260 -2.77 16.54 2.74
C ALA A 260 -2.11 17.93 2.67
N LEU A 261 -2.83 18.98 2.27
CA LEU A 261 -2.31 20.35 2.25
C LEU A 261 -1.91 20.87 3.64
N PHE A 262 -2.48 20.33 4.71
CA PHE A 262 -2.20 20.72 6.10
C PHE A 262 -1.12 19.86 6.77
N ILE A 263 -0.46 18.99 6.00
CA ILE A 263 0.58 18.08 6.50
C ILE A 263 1.81 18.32 5.63
N ASP A 264 2.77 19.11 6.12
CA ASP A 264 3.96 19.50 5.35
C ASP A 264 5.28 19.37 6.11
N THR A 265 5.24 19.00 7.41
CA THR A 265 6.43 18.77 8.21
C THR A 265 6.73 17.26 8.41
N PRO A 266 8.01 16.87 8.61
CA PRO A 266 8.38 15.49 8.91
C PRO A 266 7.69 14.92 10.16
N GLU A 267 7.45 15.75 11.17
CA GLU A 267 6.78 15.35 12.42
C GLU A 267 5.30 15.02 12.17
N GLU A 268 4.59 15.85 11.42
CA GLU A 268 3.19 15.58 11.03
C GLU A 268 3.07 14.34 10.14
N LEU A 269 4.02 14.16 9.20
CA LEU A 269 4.11 12.95 8.37
C LEU A 269 4.28 11.68 9.22
N LYS A 270 5.10 11.74 10.27
CA LYS A 270 5.28 10.62 11.20
C LYS A 270 4.00 10.35 12.00
N VAL A 271 3.33 11.40 12.48
CA VAL A 271 2.06 11.30 13.23
C VAL A 271 0.98 10.66 12.38
N ILE A 272 0.77 11.12 11.13
CA ILE A 272 -0.25 10.55 10.25
C ILE A 272 0.07 9.11 9.85
N SER A 273 1.34 8.79 9.64
CA SER A 273 1.78 7.42 9.31
C SER A 273 1.52 6.47 10.49
N THR A 274 1.92 6.86 11.71
CA THR A 274 1.67 6.07 12.93
C THR A 274 0.18 5.92 13.22
N PHE A 275 -0.61 6.97 12.98
CA PHE A 275 -2.07 6.92 13.09
C PHE A 275 -2.66 5.92 12.10
N THR A 276 -2.21 5.96 10.86
CA THR A 276 -2.66 5.06 9.79
C THR A 276 -2.28 3.62 10.10
N ASP A 277 -1.07 3.33 10.60
CA ASP A 277 -0.64 1.98 10.99
C ASP A 277 -1.58 1.35 12.03
N LYS A 278 -1.97 2.13 13.05
CA LYS A 278 -2.92 1.67 14.08
C LYS A 278 -4.28 1.32 13.46
N PHE A 279 -4.77 2.14 12.53
CA PHE A 279 -6.00 1.87 11.80
C PHE A 279 -5.85 0.62 10.91
N THR A 280 -4.74 0.46 10.22
CA THR A 280 -4.43 -0.71 9.41
C THR A 280 -4.57 -2.01 10.20
N TYR A 281 -4.03 -2.11 11.41
CA TYR A 281 -4.23 -3.28 12.26
C TYR A 281 -5.72 -3.57 12.54
N ILE A 282 -6.53 -2.53 12.79
CA ILE A 282 -7.96 -2.68 13.04
C ILE A 282 -8.67 -3.18 11.78
N PHE A 283 -8.44 -2.55 10.63
CA PHE A 283 -9.19 -2.82 9.40
C PHE A 283 -8.77 -4.10 8.66
N ILE A 284 -7.53 -4.55 8.85
CA ILE A 284 -6.97 -5.74 8.20
C ILE A 284 -7.04 -6.98 9.10
N VAL A 285 -6.78 -6.82 10.39
CA VAL A 285 -6.70 -7.95 11.33
C VAL A 285 -7.98 -8.06 12.13
N VAL A 286 -8.33 -7.03 12.90
CA VAL A 286 -9.42 -7.10 13.87
C VAL A 286 -10.78 -7.25 13.19
N LEU A 287 -11.15 -6.35 12.27
CA LEU A 287 -12.46 -6.36 11.62
C LEU A 287 -12.70 -7.63 10.78
N PRO A 288 -11.79 -8.07 9.89
CA PRO A 288 -12.00 -9.29 9.12
C PRO A 288 -12.07 -10.55 9.99
N LEU A 289 -11.37 -10.57 11.13
CA LEU A 289 -11.50 -11.66 12.11
C LEU A 289 -12.87 -11.65 12.79
N LEU A 290 -13.35 -10.48 13.23
CA LEU A 290 -14.69 -10.33 13.80
C LEU A 290 -15.79 -10.73 12.79
N PHE A 291 -15.66 -10.31 11.54
CA PHE A 291 -16.60 -10.69 10.48
C PHE A 291 -16.55 -12.18 10.17
N LEU A 292 -15.36 -12.79 10.18
CA LEU A 292 -15.21 -14.24 10.07
C LEU A 292 -15.93 -14.96 11.21
N LEU A 293 -15.63 -14.61 12.46
CA LEU A 293 -16.24 -15.25 13.64
C LEU A 293 -17.77 -15.12 13.62
N TYR A 294 -18.27 -13.91 13.36
CA TYR A 294 -19.71 -13.68 13.26
C TYR A 294 -20.36 -14.49 12.13
N SER A 295 -19.72 -14.55 10.95
CA SER A 295 -20.21 -15.34 9.82
C SER A 295 -20.27 -16.84 10.12
N VAL A 296 -19.29 -17.37 10.88
CA VAL A 296 -19.24 -18.77 11.30
C VAL A 296 -20.36 -19.06 12.30
N ILE A 297 -20.49 -18.24 13.35
CA ILE A 297 -21.49 -18.41 14.42
C ILE A 297 -22.91 -18.35 13.86
N ARG A 298 -23.17 -17.41 12.94
CA ARG A 298 -24.50 -17.25 12.31
C ARG A 298 -24.69 -18.12 11.07
N ASN A 299 -23.70 -18.96 10.74
CA ASN A 299 -23.66 -19.81 9.56
C ASN A 299 -24.00 -19.10 8.24
N LYS A 300 -23.63 -17.82 8.12
CA LYS A 300 -23.88 -17.00 6.93
C LYS A 300 -22.84 -17.30 5.84
N LYS A 301 -23.31 -17.43 4.59
CA LYS A 301 -22.51 -17.61 3.38
C LYS A 301 -23.09 -16.79 2.22
N GLY A 302 -22.26 -16.34 1.29
CA GLY A 302 -22.68 -15.50 0.16
C GLY A 302 -23.75 -16.15 -0.72
N GLU A 303 -23.65 -17.46 -0.99
CA GLU A 303 -24.58 -18.22 -1.84
C GLU A 303 -26.04 -18.17 -1.33
N GLN A 304 -26.25 -18.15 -0.01
CA GLN A 304 -27.60 -18.09 0.58
C GLN A 304 -28.28 -16.72 0.43
N TYR A 305 -27.51 -15.65 0.17
CA TYR A 305 -28.04 -14.30 0.03
C TYR A 305 -28.45 -13.97 -1.41
N VAL A 306 -27.80 -14.57 -2.41
CA VAL A 306 -28.16 -14.41 -3.84
C VAL A 306 -29.54 -15.01 -4.10
N HIS A 307 -29.84 -16.19 -3.54
CA HIS A 307 -31.16 -16.84 -3.65
C HIS A 307 -32.31 -16.11 -2.94
N LYS A 308 -32.02 -15.14 -2.06
CA LYS A 308 -33.06 -14.33 -1.39
C LYS A 308 -33.45 -13.07 -2.16
N LYS A 309 -32.71 -12.72 -3.23
CA LYS A 309 -32.95 -11.54 -4.07
C LYS A 309 -33.47 -11.88 -5.47
N SER A 310 -33.42 -13.14 -5.89
CA SER A 310 -34.10 -13.66 -7.09
C SER A 310 -35.56 -13.98 -6.79
#